data_AF-A0A3C0BXW5-F1
#
_entry.id   AF-A0A3C0BXW5-F1
#
_cell.length_a   1.000
_cell.length_b   1.000
_cell.length_c   1.000
_cell.angle_alpha   90.00
_cell.angle_beta   90.00
_cell.angle_gamma   90.00
#
_symmetry.space_group_name_H-M   'P 1'
#
loop_
_entity.id
_entity.type
_entity.pdbx_description
1 polymer ?
#
loop_
_entity_poly.entity_id
_entity_poly.type
_entity_poly.pdbx_seq_one_letter_code
_entity_poly.pdbx_strand_id
1 'polypeptide(L)'
;MVAWNDASELREAALGRQISLTAFAERERQIRRDFWAKLKRFAGRVPFVDDLVAAYYCALDPATPMRVRGMLLAALAYFILPFDLIPDMIAGLGFADD
;
A
#
# COMPACT_ATOMS: atom_id res chain seq x y z
N MET A 1 25.64 9.53 -29.76
CA MET A 1 24.29 9.82 -29.23
C MET A 1 23.66 8.67 -28.44
N VAL A 2 24.29 7.49 -28.30
CA VAL A 2 23.69 6.29 -27.66
C VAL A 2 23.80 6.29 -26.11
N ALA A 3 24.87 6.83 -25.52
CA ALA A 3 25.12 6.74 -24.07
C ALA A 3 24.17 7.55 -23.16
N TRP A 4 23.42 8.51 -23.70
CA TRP A 4 22.51 9.34 -22.90
C TRP A 4 21.18 8.63 -22.59
N ASN A 5 20.70 7.75 -23.50
CA ASN A 5 19.43 7.06 -23.34
C ASN A 5 19.49 6.01 -22.23
N ASP A 6 20.61 5.28 -22.14
CA ASP A 6 20.83 4.27 -21.10
C ASP A 6 20.87 4.90 -19.70
N ALA A 7 21.51 6.07 -19.55
CA ALA A 7 21.62 6.74 -18.27
C ALA A 7 20.28 7.29 -17.76
N SER A 8 19.42 7.80 -18.66
CA SER A 8 18.06 8.23 -18.31
C SER A 8 17.17 7.06 -17.91
N GLU A 9 17.21 5.95 -18.66
CA GLU A 9 16.40 4.76 -18.37
C GLU A 9 16.77 4.14 -17.01
N LEU A 10 18.07 4.03 -16.72
CA LEU A 10 18.54 3.55 -15.42
C LEU A 10 18.12 4.48 -14.28
N ARG A 11 18.14 5.80 -14.51
CA ARG A 11 17.71 6.80 -13.50
C ARG A 11 16.21 6.72 -13.26
N GLU A 12 15.40 6.61 -14.30
CA GLU A 12 13.94 6.46 -14.18
C GLU A 12 13.57 5.14 -13.50
N ALA A 13 14.21 4.03 -13.87
CA ALA A 13 13.99 2.74 -13.23
C ALA A 13 14.40 2.75 -11.74
N ALA A 14 15.52 3.41 -11.41
CA ALA A 14 15.99 3.56 -10.03
C ALA A 14 15.06 4.47 -9.22
N LEU A 15 14.63 5.61 -9.78
CA LEU A 15 13.71 6.54 -9.13
C LEU A 15 12.34 5.89 -8.91
N GLY A 16 11.79 5.21 -9.91
CA GLY A 16 10.52 4.49 -9.79
C GLY A 16 10.57 3.42 -8.71
N ARG A 17 11.68 2.67 -8.62
CA ARG A 17 11.91 1.70 -7.54
C ARG A 17 12.00 2.39 -6.18
N GLN A 18 12.70 3.52 -6.08
CA GLN A 18 12.89 4.22 -4.82
C GLN A 18 11.59 4.83 -4.29
N ILE A 19 10.80 5.47 -5.17
CA ILE A 19 9.47 6.01 -4.85
C ILE A 19 8.53 4.89 -4.37
N SER A 20 8.56 3.73 -5.05
CA SER A 20 7.76 2.58 -4.62
C SER A 20 8.15 2.12 -3.22
N LEU A 21 9.44 1.96 -2.92
CA LEU A 21 9.92 1.52 -1.62
C LEU A 21 9.57 2.50 -0.49
N THR A 22 9.66 3.81 -0.74
CA THR A 22 9.28 4.84 0.25
C THR A 22 7.78 4.84 0.51
N ALA A 23 6.95 4.76 -0.53
CA ALA A 23 5.50 4.67 -0.40
C ALA A 23 5.07 3.42 0.39
N PHE A 24 5.73 2.28 0.15
CA PHE A 24 5.54 1.06 0.92
C PHE A 24 5.87 1.24 2.41
N ALA A 25 7.01 1.87 2.73
CA ALA A 25 7.43 2.11 4.09
C ALA A 25 6.48 3.06 4.84
N GLU A 26 5.98 4.09 4.16
CA GLU A 26 4.98 5.01 4.71
C GLU A 26 3.66 4.29 5.00
N ARG A 27 3.18 3.48 4.06
CA ARG A 27 1.95 2.70 4.23
C ARG A 27 2.08 1.71 5.38
N GLU A 28 3.21 1.03 5.50
CA GLU A 28 3.48 0.13 6.62
C GLU A 28 3.41 0.87 7.96
N ARG A 29 4.05 2.05 8.07
CA ARG A 29 4.02 2.86 9.29
C ARG A 29 2.60 3.28 9.65
N GLN A 30 1.79 3.69 8.66
CA GLN A 30 0.40 4.07 8.87
C GLN A 30 -0.41 2.88 9.40
N ILE A 31 -0.31 1.72 8.74
CA ILE A 31 -1.00 0.49 9.16
C ILE A 31 -0.61 0.11 10.58
N ARG A 32 0.68 0.13 10.94
CA ARG A 32 1.15 -0.17 12.30
C ARG A 32 0.51 0.74 13.36
N ARG A 33 0.30 2.02 13.05
CA ARG A 33 -0.31 2.97 14.00
C ARG A 33 -1.82 2.73 14.17
N ASP A 34 -2.52 2.53 13.06
CA ASP A 34 -3.99 2.67 13.04
C ASP A 34 -4.73 1.32 13.09
N PHE A 35 -4.07 0.21 12.75
CA PHE A 35 -4.69 -1.12 12.63
C PHE A 35 -5.43 -1.54 13.90
N TRP A 36 -4.77 -1.51 15.05
CA TRP A 36 -5.38 -1.99 16.31
C TRP A 36 -6.54 -1.13 16.78
N ALA A 37 -6.47 0.19 16.56
CA ALA A 37 -7.57 1.09 16.87
C ALA A 37 -8.80 0.77 16.01
N LYS A 38 -8.58 0.53 14.71
CA LYS A 38 -9.66 0.13 13.79
C LYS A 38 -10.20 -1.25 14.11
N LEU A 39 -9.34 -2.25 14.30
CA LEU A 39 -9.74 -3.62 14.58
C LEU A 39 -10.61 -3.68 15.83
N LYS A 40 -10.23 -3.01 16.93
CA LYS A 40 -11.06 -2.94 18.15
C LYS A 40 -12.47 -2.39 17.91
N ARG A 41 -12.63 -1.45 16.97
CA ARG A 41 -13.94 -0.87 16.63
C ARG A 41 -14.83 -1.80 15.79
N PHE A 42 -14.22 -2.71 15.02
CA PHE A 42 -14.91 -3.56 14.03
C PHE A 42 -14.83 -5.06 14.32
N ALA A 43 -14.06 -5.50 15.32
CA ALA A 43 -13.81 -6.92 15.60
C ALA A 43 -15.09 -7.73 15.86
N GLY A 44 -16.10 -7.13 16.49
CA GLY A 44 -17.39 -7.81 16.70
C GLY A 44 -18.36 -7.77 15.51
N ARG A 45 -17.98 -7.12 14.39
CA ARG A 45 -18.85 -6.90 13.22
C ARG A 45 -18.34 -7.58 11.95
N VAL A 46 -17.10 -8.05 11.96
CA VAL A 46 -16.42 -8.57 10.78
C VAL A 46 -16.14 -10.06 10.98
N PRO A 47 -16.61 -10.95 10.09
CA PRO A 47 -16.45 -12.39 10.29
C PRO A 47 -15.03 -12.91 9.99
N PHE A 48 -14.15 -12.05 9.46
CA PHE A 48 -12.79 -12.38 9.02
C PHE A 48 -11.70 -11.66 9.85
N VAL A 49 -11.95 -11.48 11.15
CA VAL A 49 -10.96 -10.83 12.06
C VAL A 49 -9.65 -11.61 12.12
N ASP A 50 -9.72 -12.93 12.15
CA ASP A 50 -8.54 -13.78 12.19
C ASP A 50 -7.67 -13.57 10.93
N ASP A 51 -8.31 -13.45 9.76
CA ASP A 51 -7.62 -13.16 8.50
C ASP A 51 -6.99 -11.76 8.51
N LEU A 52 -7.64 -10.76 9.11
CA LEU A 52 -7.07 -9.42 9.24
C LEU A 52 -5.81 -9.42 10.12
N VAL A 53 -5.83 -10.16 11.23
CA VAL A 53 -4.67 -10.28 12.11
C VAL A 53 -3.55 -11.05 11.42
N ALA A 54 -3.87 -12.14 10.72
CA ALA A 54 -2.89 -12.91 9.93
C ALA A 54 -2.26 -12.02 8.84
N ALA A 55 -3.07 -11.30 8.07
CA ALA A 55 -2.62 -10.37 7.05
C ALA A 55 -1.72 -9.27 7.64
N TYR A 56 -2.05 -8.73 8.81
CA TYR A 56 -1.23 -7.74 9.51
C TYR A 56 0.17 -8.29 9.79
N TYR A 57 0.28 -9.50 10.36
CA TYR A 57 1.59 -10.08 10.63
C TYR A 57 2.36 -10.43 9.35
N CYS A 58 1.70 -11.03 8.35
CA CYS A 58 2.32 -11.34 7.07
C CYS A 58 2.81 -10.09 6.33
N ALA A 59 2.10 -8.96 6.43
CA ALA A 59 2.51 -7.71 5.81
C ALA A 59 3.76 -7.08 6.46
N LEU A 60 4.01 -7.39 7.73
CA LEU A 60 5.15 -6.88 8.49
C LEU A 60 6.37 -7.81 8.46
N ASP A 61 6.19 -9.05 8.02
CA ASP A 61 7.25 -10.03 7.91
C ASP A 61 8.15 -9.74 6.68
N PRO A 62 9.46 -9.51 6.86
CA PRO A 62 10.39 -9.32 5.74
C PRO A 62 10.56 -10.58 4.86
N ALA A 63 10.22 -11.78 5.37
CA ALA A 63 10.26 -13.01 4.59
C ALA A 63 9.10 -13.12 3.59
N THR A 64 8.04 -12.32 3.74
CA THR A 64 6.90 -12.30 2.82
C THR A 64 7.34 -11.77 1.44
N PRO A 65 7.07 -12.49 0.34
CA PRO A 65 7.37 -12.01 -1.00
C PRO A 65 6.79 -10.63 -1.26
N MET A 66 7.59 -9.73 -1.85
CA MET A 66 7.26 -8.31 -1.99
C MET A 66 5.89 -8.05 -2.66
N ARG A 67 5.52 -8.86 -3.66
CA ARG A 67 4.21 -8.78 -4.32
C ARG A 67 3.06 -9.07 -3.37
N VAL A 68 3.17 -10.15 -2.60
CA VAL A 68 2.16 -10.56 -1.61
C VAL A 68 2.08 -9.53 -0.49
N ARG A 69 3.23 -9.10 0.03
CA ARG A 69 3.31 -8.05 1.05
C ARG A 69 2.62 -6.76 0.60
N GLY A 70 2.79 -6.37 -0.66
CA GLY A 70 2.09 -5.21 -1.25
C GLY A 70 0.58 -5.35 -1.29
N MET A 71 0.09 -6.52 -1.70
CA MET A 71 -1.35 -6.80 -1.71
C MET A 71 -1.95 -6.75 -0.30
N LEU A 72 -1.27 -7.34 0.69
CA LEU A 72 -1.71 -7.31 2.08
C LEU A 72 -1.72 -5.90 2.65
N LEU A 73 -0.69 -5.10 2.40
CA LEU A 73 -0.65 -3.70 2.81
C LEU A 73 -1.79 -2.90 2.16
N ALA A 74 -2.09 -3.13 0.88
CA ALA A 74 -3.21 -2.46 0.20
C ALA A 74 -4.57 -2.85 0.81
N ALA A 75 -4.79 -4.14 1.08
CA ALA A 75 -6.02 -4.63 1.71
C ALA A 75 -6.20 -4.08 3.14
N LEU A 76 -5.13 -4.07 3.94
CA LEU A 76 -5.16 -3.50 5.30
C LEU A 76 -5.37 -1.99 5.28
N ALA A 77 -4.77 -1.27 4.33
CA ALA A 77 -4.99 0.16 4.17
C ALA A 77 -6.46 0.47 3.88
N TYR A 78 -7.09 -0.29 2.97
CA TYR A 78 -8.52 -0.17 2.65
C TYR A 78 -9.41 -0.44 3.88
N PHE A 79 -9.04 -1.42 4.70
CA PHE A 79 -9.74 -1.72 5.95
C PHE A 79 -9.65 -0.57 6.97
N ILE A 80 -8.46 0.03 7.13
CA ILE A 80 -8.21 1.11 8.10
C ILE A 80 -8.87 2.42 7.67
N LEU A 81 -8.65 2.84 6.42
CA LEU A 81 -9.15 4.07 5.85
C LEU A 81 -10.02 3.76 4.62
N PRO A 82 -11.31 3.47 4.82
CA PRO A 82 -12.23 3.28 3.69
C PRO A 82 -12.42 4.56 2.87
N PHE A 83 -12.11 5.73 3.46
CA PHE A 83 -12.23 7.05 2.81
C PHE A 83 -10.94 7.52 2.11
N ASP A 84 -9.79 6.86 2.19
CA ASP A 84 -8.60 7.32 1.45
C ASP A 84 -8.60 6.79 0.01
N LEU A 85 -9.01 5.53 -0.21
CA LEU A 85 -8.93 4.91 -1.54
C LEU A 85 -10.06 5.34 -2.49
N ILE A 86 -11.25 5.62 -1.96
CA ILE A 86 -12.43 5.99 -2.77
C ILE A 86 -12.26 7.40 -3.39
N PRO A 87 -11.87 8.45 -2.66
CA PRO A 87 -11.66 9.78 -3.23
C PRO A 87 -10.46 9.87 -4.16
N ASP A 88 -9.36 9.14 -3.92
CA ASP A 88 -8.21 9.11 -4.84
C ASP A 88 -8.58 8.49 -6.20
N MET A 89 -9.42 7.45 -6.19
CA MET A 89 -9.92 6.82 -7.43
C MET A 89 -10.93 7.71 -8.16
N ILE A 90 -11.79 8.44 -7.41
CA ILE A 90 -12.77 9.38 -7.97
C ILE A 90 -12.09 10.63 -8.52
N ALA A 91 -11.10 11.18 -7.82
CA ALA A 91 -10.31 12.33 -8.27
C ALA A 91 -9.46 11.96 -9.50
N GLY A 92 -8.85 10.78 -9.54
CA GLY A 92 -8.08 10.31 -10.70
C GLY A 92 -8.92 10.04 -11.95
N LEU A 93 -10.18 9.65 -11.81
CA LEU A 93 -11.13 9.47 -12.92
C LEU A 93 -11.82 10.77 -13.36
N GLY A 94 -11.99 11.73 -12.45
CA GLY A 94 -12.67 13.01 -12.73
C GLY A 94 -11.83 14.04 -13.50
N PHE A 95 -10.50 13.88 -13.55
CA PHE A 95 -9.59 14.76 -14.32
C PHE A 95 -9.27 14.25 -15.73
N ALA A 96 -9.85 13.11 -16.15
CA ALA A 96 -9.62 12.53 -17.47
C ALA A 96 -10.70 12.92 -18.52
N ASP A 97 -11.59 13.86 -18.19
CA ASP A 97 -12.75 14.25 -19.03
C ASP A 97 -12.75 15.73 -19.46
N ASP A 98 -11.61 16.42 -19.40
CA ASP A 98 -11.42 17.74 -20.05
C ASP A 98 -10.14 17.77 -20.90
#